data_AF-A0A1M2VY31-F1
#
_entry.id   AF-A0A1M2VY31-F1
#
_cell.length_a   1.000
_cell.length_b   1.000
_cell.length_c   1.000
_cell.angle_alpha   90.00
_cell.angle_beta   90.00
_cell.angle_gamma   90.00
#
_symmetry.space_group_name_H-M   'P 1'
#
loop_
_entity.id
_entity.type
_entity.pdbx_description
1 polymer ?
#
loop_
_entity_poly.entity_id
_entity_poly.type
_entity_poly.pdbx_seq_one_letter_code
_entity_poly.pdbx_strand_id
1 'polypeptide(L)'
;MTPRPSRCQSYCHRDDDDEPACEPSQLKCCAGCKKVWYCSKVCQQADWRRHIFHCNPKRPIGTAYYLSRACEEGLLPVHTQTRKDFGFEKTEELLGAHAQHKLLGLWFGVFAHLDASEKEVQRWQAEGRMVQEVKAAYARLTPRDRGEFYAWFLEHEYLLDGAPTDPQQAQEVTRRVGGDAIRRAWVMSGGSPDDDFPTIERRIHALPREVQAVHYFYRLLMFDVHPAPTAYHQWITFGFVAAVRQADELPIGQAYSDLIFKRCTFDEFRTAYLSGTILDLAQAYGVSMSNASTLPATTRGLRDVLAESPRRFKTVWYLKQYIDEVLCADSDPPPRPHRSITTDYGFGNCKSAEETKLLEELYTKYFAHPDADPLELHKACIGGELMKYLGEFVKLKPKTEKYKRLLRNSYPMPSRGELQGKHMTYVFEEEQDAE
;
A
#
# COMPACT_ATOMS: atom_id res chain seq x y z
N MET A 1 -15.79 -22.55 -12.97
CA MET A 1 -15.03 -21.66 -13.88
C MET A 1 -15.83 -20.38 -13.98
N THR A 2 -15.19 -19.22 -14.11
CA THR A 2 -15.97 -17.99 -14.38
C THR A 2 -16.68 -18.16 -15.73
N PRO A 3 -17.96 -17.75 -15.83
CA PRO A 3 -18.65 -17.77 -17.11
C PRO A 3 -17.86 -16.94 -18.13
N ARG A 4 -17.88 -17.39 -19.38
CA ARG A 4 -17.19 -16.72 -20.48
C ARG A 4 -17.90 -15.37 -20.74
N PRO A 5 -17.20 -14.23 -20.60
CA PRO A 5 -17.78 -12.92 -20.80
C PRO A 5 -18.05 -12.67 -22.29
N SER A 6 -18.86 -11.64 -22.58
CA SER A 6 -19.13 -11.21 -23.96
C SER A 6 -17.99 -10.38 -24.57
N ARG A 7 -16.98 -10.01 -23.79
CA ARG A 7 -15.88 -9.12 -24.21
C ARG A 7 -14.53 -9.56 -23.64
N CYS A 8 -13.47 -9.18 -24.33
CA CYS A 8 -12.09 -9.31 -23.86
C CYS A 8 -11.86 -8.44 -22.61
N GLN A 9 -11.07 -8.93 -21.65
CA GLN A 9 -10.75 -8.17 -20.43
C GLN A 9 -9.73 -7.04 -20.69
N SER A 10 -8.82 -7.24 -21.63
CA SER A 10 -7.93 -6.17 -22.08
C SER A 10 -8.73 -5.19 -22.92
N TYR A 11 -8.48 -3.89 -22.78
CA TYR A 11 -8.94 -2.89 -23.74
C TYR A 11 -8.38 -3.25 -25.12
N CYS A 12 -9.16 -3.96 -25.93
CA CYS A 12 -8.91 -4.03 -27.36
C CYS A 12 -9.07 -2.61 -27.86
N HIS A 13 -7.98 -1.97 -28.29
CA HIS A 13 -8.03 -0.66 -28.92
C HIS A 13 -9.09 -0.70 -30.02
N ARG A 14 -10.15 0.09 -29.84
CA ARG A 14 -11.20 0.32 -30.84
C ARG A 14 -10.75 1.42 -31.82
N ASP A 15 -9.46 1.43 -32.17
CA ASP A 15 -8.91 2.52 -32.97
C ASP A 15 -9.13 2.32 -34.47
N ASP A 16 -9.73 1.20 -34.88
CA ASP A 16 -10.28 0.98 -36.21
C ASP A 16 -11.77 0.64 -36.10
N ASP A 17 -12.64 1.54 -36.54
CA ASP A 17 -14.12 1.41 -36.56
C ASP A 17 -14.63 0.23 -37.45
N ASP A 18 -13.74 -0.58 -38.03
CA ASP A 18 -14.05 -1.66 -38.97
C ASP A 18 -13.62 -3.08 -38.51
N GLU A 19 -12.97 -3.27 -37.35
CA GLU A 19 -12.71 -4.63 -36.85
C GLU A 19 -13.88 -5.17 -36.00
N PRO A 20 -14.47 -6.34 -36.37
CA PRO A 20 -15.57 -6.91 -35.62
C PRO A 20 -15.09 -7.27 -34.21
N ALA A 21 -15.81 -6.79 -33.19
CA ALA A 21 -15.60 -7.19 -31.80
C ALA A 21 -15.47 -8.72 -31.72
N CYS A 22 -14.36 -9.21 -31.14
CA CYS A 22 -14.12 -10.65 -31.10
C CYS A 22 -15.31 -11.40 -30.52
N GLU A 23 -15.76 -12.41 -31.26
CA GLU A 23 -16.87 -13.27 -30.86
C GLU A 23 -16.58 -13.91 -29.50
N PRO A 24 -17.54 -13.93 -28.56
CA PRO A 24 -17.34 -14.51 -27.22
C PRO A 24 -16.79 -15.95 -27.29
N SER A 25 -17.17 -16.70 -28.32
CA SER A 25 -16.72 -18.08 -28.57
C SER A 25 -15.20 -18.21 -28.76
N GLN A 26 -14.54 -17.15 -29.23
CA GLN A 26 -13.10 -17.10 -29.53
C GLN A 26 -12.24 -16.71 -28.32
N LEU A 27 -12.87 -16.26 -27.22
CA LEU A 27 -12.14 -15.87 -26.02
C LEU A 27 -11.43 -17.08 -25.38
N LYS A 28 -10.14 -16.89 -25.10
CA LYS A 28 -9.26 -17.82 -24.43
C LYS A 28 -9.10 -17.40 -22.98
N CYS A 29 -9.27 -18.37 -22.08
CA CYS A 29 -9.11 -18.12 -20.66
C CYS A 29 -7.62 -18.12 -20.26
N CYS A 30 -7.24 -17.29 -19.30
CA CYS A 30 -5.90 -17.30 -18.72
C CYS A 30 -5.57 -18.70 -18.18
N ALA A 31 -4.49 -19.31 -18.68
CA ALA A 31 -4.08 -20.65 -18.30
C ALA A 31 -3.72 -20.78 -16.81
N GLY A 32 -3.28 -19.68 -16.18
CA GLY A 32 -2.91 -19.64 -14.76
C GLY A 32 -4.13 -19.63 -13.83
N CYS A 33 -4.89 -18.54 -13.85
CA CYS A 33 -6.00 -18.35 -12.91
C CYS A 33 -7.33 -18.99 -13.37
N LYS A 34 -7.51 -19.20 -14.68
CA LYS A 34 -8.77 -19.63 -15.30
C LYS A 34 -9.97 -18.74 -14.95
N LYS A 35 -9.72 -17.44 -14.69
CA LYS A 35 -10.73 -16.43 -14.31
C LYS A 35 -10.94 -15.37 -15.37
N VAL A 36 -9.86 -14.95 -16.03
CA VAL A 36 -9.85 -13.85 -17.00
C VAL A 36 -9.83 -14.38 -18.43
N TRP A 37 -10.44 -13.66 -19.36
CA TRP A 37 -10.61 -14.07 -20.74
C TRP A 37 -10.07 -13.02 -21.72
N TYR A 38 -9.34 -13.48 -22.73
CA TYR A 38 -8.68 -12.64 -23.73
C TYR A 38 -8.99 -13.13 -25.14
N CYS A 39 -9.14 -12.22 -26.10
CA CYS A 39 -9.32 -12.61 -27.51
C CYS A 39 -8.02 -13.13 -28.13
N SER A 40 -6.87 -12.66 -27.64
CA SER A 40 -5.56 -13.00 -28.20
C SER A 40 -4.47 -13.04 -27.13
N LYS A 41 -3.33 -13.63 -27.51
CA LYS A 41 -2.11 -13.59 -26.68
C LYS A 41 -1.60 -12.16 -26.49
N VAL A 42 -1.79 -11.30 -27.50
CA VAL A 42 -1.42 -9.88 -27.46
C VAL A 42 -2.21 -9.15 -26.36
N CYS A 43 -3.54 -9.32 -26.33
CA CYS A 43 -4.38 -8.77 -25.27
C CYS A 43 -4.01 -9.33 -23.89
N GLN A 44 -3.71 -10.62 -23.79
CA GLN A 44 -3.22 -11.19 -22.54
C GLN A 44 -1.89 -10.57 -22.09
N GLN A 45 -0.96 -10.32 -23.02
CA GLN A 45 0.34 -9.71 -22.74
C GLN A 45 0.19 -8.23 -22.34
N ALA A 46 -0.68 -7.49 -23.01
CA ALA A 46 -0.98 -6.10 -22.68
C ALA A 46 -1.58 -5.95 -21.28
N ASP A 47 -2.50 -6.84 -20.90
CA ASP A 47 -3.10 -6.85 -19.55
C ASP A 47 -2.19 -7.48 -18.48
N TRP A 48 -1.14 -8.20 -18.89
CA TRP A 48 -0.36 -9.05 -17.98
C TRP A 48 0.24 -8.29 -16.79
N ARG A 49 0.72 -7.07 -17.03
CA ARG A 49 1.29 -6.19 -16.00
C ARG A 49 0.32 -5.89 -14.85
N ARG A 50 -0.99 -5.85 -15.11
CA ARG A 50 -2.03 -5.69 -14.08
C ARG A 50 -2.53 -7.04 -13.59
N HIS A 51 -2.75 -7.97 -14.52
CA HIS A 51 -3.31 -9.28 -14.20
C HIS A 51 -2.42 -10.13 -13.29
N ILE A 52 -1.09 -10.01 -13.40
CA ILE A 52 -0.15 -10.88 -12.68
C ILE A 52 -0.39 -10.90 -11.16
N PHE A 53 -0.74 -9.76 -10.56
CA PHE A 53 -1.00 -9.62 -9.12
C PHE A 53 -2.28 -10.31 -8.65
N HIS A 54 -3.23 -10.52 -9.55
CA HIS A 54 -4.50 -11.20 -9.28
C HIS A 54 -4.56 -12.59 -9.95
N CYS A 55 -3.47 -12.99 -10.59
CA CYS A 55 -3.30 -14.31 -11.17
C CYS A 55 -2.82 -15.29 -10.10
N ASN A 56 -2.71 -16.56 -10.47
CA ASN A 56 -2.01 -17.57 -9.68
C ASN A 56 -0.71 -17.96 -10.40
N PRO A 57 0.29 -17.06 -10.45
CA PRO A 57 1.53 -17.36 -11.16
C PRO A 57 2.26 -18.51 -10.48
N LYS A 58 2.86 -19.40 -11.29
CA LYS A 58 3.66 -20.54 -10.76
C LYS A 58 5.01 -20.12 -10.16
N ARG A 59 5.39 -18.85 -10.35
CA ARG A 59 6.67 -18.28 -9.93
C ARG A 59 6.40 -17.00 -9.15
N PRO A 60 7.29 -16.62 -8.21
CA PRO A 60 7.24 -15.31 -7.58
C PRO A 60 7.17 -14.19 -8.62
N ILE A 61 6.46 -13.12 -8.28
CA ILE A 61 6.37 -11.93 -9.11
C ILE A 61 7.72 -11.19 -9.00
N GLY A 62 8.35 -10.91 -10.14
CA GLY A 62 9.61 -10.16 -10.15
C GLY A 62 9.44 -8.73 -9.64
N THR A 63 10.45 -8.18 -8.99
CA THR A 63 10.44 -6.83 -8.41
C THR A 63 10.16 -5.74 -9.44
N ALA A 64 10.54 -5.94 -10.71
CA ALA A 64 10.24 -5.03 -11.81
C ALA A 64 8.73 -4.89 -12.10
N TYR A 65 7.92 -5.92 -11.82
CA TYR A 65 6.47 -5.83 -11.98
C TYR A 65 5.84 -4.90 -10.94
N TYR A 66 6.31 -4.97 -9.69
CA TYR A 66 5.87 -4.03 -8.65
C TYR A 66 6.27 -2.59 -8.99
N LEU A 67 7.47 -2.39 -9.58
CA LEU A 67 7.89 -1.09 -10.07
C LEU A 67 7.00 -0.56 -11.21
N SER A 68 6.73 -1.39 -12.22
CA SER A 68 5.85 -1.04 -13.35
C SER A 68 4.47 -0.64 -12.86
N ARG A 69 3.90 -1.42 -11.92
CA ARG A 69 2.63 -1.07 -11.27
C ARG A 69 2.68 0.28 -10.54
N ALA A 70 3.73 0.52 -9.76
CA ALA A 70 3.92 1.78 -9.04
C ALA A 70 3.99 2.97 -10.03
N CYS A 71 4.67 2.79 -11.17
CA CYS A 71 4.71 3.78 -12.25
C CYS A 71 3.33 4.04 -12.87
N GLU A 72 2.54 2.99 -13.17
CA GLU A 72 1.17 3.14 -13.70
C GLU A 72 0.24 3.86 -12.72
N GLU A 73 0.40 3.59 -11.41
CA GLU A 73 -0.41 4.20 -10.36
C GLU A 73 0.10 5.60 -9.95
N GLY A 74 1.26 6.05 -10.47
CA GLY A 74 1.88 7.33 -10.11
C GLY A 74 2.32 7.39 -8.64
N LEU A 75 2.65 6.25 -8.05
CA LEU A 75 2.94 6.07 -6.64
C LEU A 75 4.36 5.58 -6.41
N LEU A 76 4.97 5.97 -5.28
CA LEU A 76 6.24 5.39 -4.86
C LEU A 76 6.04 3.89 -4.55
N PRO A 77 6.97 3.01 -4.95
CA PRO A 77 6.87 1.60 -4.62
C PRO A 77 6.90 1.37 -3.10
N VAL A 78 5.96 0.55 -2.61
CA VAL A 78 5.91 0.11 -1.20
C VAL A 78 6.54 -1.26 -0.99
N HIS A 79 6.68 -2.06 -2.04
CA HIS A 79 7.35 -3.37 -1.98
C HIS A 79 8.83 -3.19 -1.66
N THR A 80 9.27 -3.72 -0.52
CA THR A 80 10.60 -3.44 0.06
C THR A 80 11.73 -3.79 -0.90
N GLN A 81 11.73 -5.00 -1.46
CA GLN A 81 12.83 -5.40 -2.35
C GLN A 81 12.82 -4.60 -3.67
N THR A 82 11.65 -4.14 -4.13
CA THR A 82 11.58 -3.26 -5.31
C THR A 82 12.22 -1.91 -5.02
N ARG A 83 12.04 -1.37 -3.81
CA ARG A 83 12.69 -0.11 -3.43
C ARG A 83 14.22 -0.24 -3.42
N LYS A 84 14.75 -1.38 -2.96
CA LYS A 84 16.19 -1.69 -2.98
C LYS A 84 16.71 -1.89 -4.39
N ASP A 85 16.08 -2.81 -5.12
CA ASP A 85 16.50 -3.25 -6.46
C ASP A 85 16.59 -2.11 -7.47
N PHE A 86 15.72 -1.11 -7.34
CA PHE A 86 15.60 -0.03 -8.31
C PHE A 86 15.98 1.35 -7.75
N GLY A 87 16.76 1.37 -6.66
CA GLY A 87 17.45 2.56 -6.15
C GLY A 87 16.59 3.56 -5.38
N PHE A 88 15.34 3.24 -5.04
CA PHE A 88 14.48 4.13 -4.25
C PHE A 88 14.98 4.30 -2.83
N GLU A 89 15.42 3.21 -2.17
CA GLU A 89 15.98 3.27 -0.81
C GLU A 89 17.27 4.11 -0.80
N LYS A 90 18.20 3.82 -1.72
CA LYS A 90 19.44 4.60 -1.90
C LYS A 90 19.16 6.07 -2.22
N THR A 91 18.11 6.38 -2.98
CA THR A 91 17.70 7.76 -3.29
C THR A 91 17.19 8.48 -2.05
N GLU A 92 16.40 7.82 -1.22
CA GLU A 92 15.92 8.36 0.04
C GLU A 92 17.06 8.65 1.00
N GLU A 93 18.00 7.71 1.12
CA GLU A 93 19.19 7.84 1.97
C GLU A 93 20.12 8.99 1.54
N LEU A 94 20.35 9.14 0.22
CA LEU A 94 21.35 10.06 -0.30
C LEU A 94 20.82 11.43 -0.72
N LEU A 95 19.53 11.54 -1.01
CA LEU A 95 18.92 12.77 -1.55
C LEU A 95 17.59 13.15 -0.87
N GLY A 96 17.05 12.27 -0.01
CA GLY A 96 15.77 12.47 0.68
C GLY A 96 14.55 12.00 -0.09
N ALA A 97 13.42 11.88 0.62
CA ALA A 97 12.16 11.32 0.10
C ALA A 97 11.66 11.99 -1.20
N HIS A 98 11.74 13.32 -1.30
CA HIS A 98 11.26 14.06 -2.48
C HIS A 98 11.98 13.64 -3.78
N ALA A 99 13.25 13.26 -3.70
CA ALA A 99 14.03 12.83 -4.87
C ALA A 99 13.54 11.50 -5.45
N GLN A 100 12.84 10.68 -4.65
CA GLN A 100 12.26 9.41 -5.12
C GLN A 100 11.24 9.61 -6.24
N HIS A 101 10.53 10.75 -6.27
CA HIS A 101 9.61 11.07 -7.36
C HIS A 101 10.31 11.35 -8.70
N LYS A 102 11.54 11.89 -8.67
CA LYS A 102 12.36 12.04 -9.89
C LYS A 102 12.75 10.67 -10.45
N LEU A 103 13.08 9.73 -9.55
CA LEU A 103 13.38 8.35 -9.92
C LEU A 103 12.13 7.60 -10.44
N LEU A 104 10.97 7.81 -9.82
CA LEU A 104 9.70 7.27 -10.31
C LEU A 104 9.39 7.77 -11.73
N GLY A 105 9.59 9.07 -11.99
CA GLY A 105 9.42 9.67 -13.31
C GLY A 105 10.36 9.08 -14.37
N LEU A 106 11.61 8.78 -13.99
CA LEU A 106 12.57 8.09 -14.86
C LEU A 106 12.06 6.70 -15.26
N TRP A 107 11.63 5.89 -14.29
CA TRP A 107 11.14 4.54 -14.53
C TRP A 107 9.80 4.54 -15.28
N PHE A 108 8.92 5.50 -15.01
CA PHE A 108 7.70 5.71 -15.80
C PHE A 108 8.05 5.92 -17.28
N GLY A 109 9.04 6.76 -17.60
CA GLY A 109 9.49 6.93 -18.98
C GLY A 109 10.03 5.64 -19.60
N VAL A 110 10.76 4.82 -18.84
CA VAL A 110 11.25 3.50 -19.29
C VAL A 110 10.10 2.56 -19.69
N PHE A 111 9.05 2.47 -18.88
CA PHE A 111 7.92 1.57 -19.17
C PHE A 111 6.93 2.13 -20.18
N ALA A 112 6.60 3.43 -20.08
CA ALA A 112 5.50 4.04 -20.84
C ALA A 112 5.92 4.62 -22.19
N HIS A 113 7.17 5.10 -22.32
CA HIS A 113 7.64 5.79 -23.53
C HIS A 113 8.74 5.03 -24.29
N LEU A 114 9.50 4.18 -23.61
CA LEU A 114 10.58 3.39 -24.22
C LEU A 114 10.21 1.92 -24.45
N ASP A 115 9.00 1.52 -24.01
CA ASP A 115 8.41 0.18 -24.16
C ASP A 115 9.32 -0.96 -23.67
N ALA A 116 10.12 -0.69 -22.63
CA ALA A 116 10.90 -1.74 -21.99
C ALA A 116 9.96 -2.65 -21.18
N SER A 117 10.03 -3.96 -21.40
CA SER A 117 9.21 -4.91 -20.64
C SER A 117 9.74 -5.12 -19.22
N GLU A 118 8.87 -5.51 -18.29
CA GLU A 118 9.27 -5.80 -16.90
C GLU A 118 10.33 -6.91 -16.83
N LYS A 119 10.34 -7.83 -17.79
CA LYS A 119 11.34 -8.90 -17.87
C LYS A 119 12.71 -8.40 -18.31
N GLU A 120 12.75 -7.37 -19.16
CA GLU A 120 14.01 -6.72 -19.56
C GLU A 120 14.56 -5.91 -18.40
N VAL A 121 13.72 -5.10 -17.76
CA VAL A 121 14.13 -4.29 -16.60
C VAL A 121 14.60 -5.20 -15.44
N GLN A 122 13.92 -6.31 -15.17
CA GLN A 122 14.39 -7.30 -14.20
C GLN A 122 15.75 -7.89 -14.57
N ARG A 123 16.00 -8.12 -15.86
CA ARG A 123 17.28 -8.65 -16.34
C ARG A 123 18.39 -7.61 -16.17
N TRP A 124 18.13 -6.34 -16.47
CA TRP A 124 19.08 -5.25 -16.27
C TRP A 124 19.52 -5.16 -14.81
N GLN A 125 18.57 -5.32 -13.89
CA GLN A 125 18.84 -5.37 -12.46
C GLN A 125 19.67 -6.60 -12.07
N ALA A 126 19.26 -7.81 -12.49
CA ALA A 126 19.96 -9.04 -12.16
C ALA A 126 21.40 -9.12 -12.70
N GLU A 127 21.67 -8.45 -13.82
CA GLU A 127 22.99 -8.39 -14.45
C GLU A 127 23.83 -7.19 -13.97
N GLY A 128 23.30 -6.31 -13.13
CA GLY A 128 23.99 -5.10 -12.66
C GLY A 128 24.25 -4.07 -13.78
N ARG A 129 23.42 -4.05 -14.83
CA ARG A 129 23.59 -3.20 -16.03
C ARG A 129 22.57 -2.07 -16.12
N MET A 130 21.88 -1.75 -15.03
CA MET A 130 20.78 -0.77 -15.01
C MET A 130 21.19 0.59 -15.60
N VAL A 131 22.31 1.18 -15.17
CA VAL A 131 22.77 2.49 -15.67
C VAL A 131 22.97 2.47 -17.19
N GLN A 132 23.64 1.44 -17.69
CA GLN A 132 23.99 1.31 -19.10
C GLN A 132 22.74 1.14 -19.96
N GLU A 133 21.81 0.30 -19.52
CA GLU A 133 20.59 -0.03 -20.25
C GLU A 133 19.58 1.12 -20.22
N VAL A 134 19.44 1.84 -19.10
CA VAL A 134 18.62 3.07 -19.03
C VAL A 134 19.16 4.13 -20.01
N LYS A 135 20.48 4.36 -20.03
CA LYS A 135 21.11 5.26 -21.02
C LYS A 135 20.83 4.81 -22.45
N ALA A 136 21.01 3.52 -22.74
CA ALA A 136 20.77 2.97 -24.07
C ALA A 136 19.30 3.09 -24.50
N ALA A 137 18.36 2.96 -23.56
CA ALA A 137 16.94 3.14 -23.83
C ALA A 137 16.61 4.60 -24.18
N TYR A 138 17.04 5.56 -23.35
CA TYR A 138 16.80 6.99 -23.60
C TYR A 138 17.61 7.56 -24.77
N ALA A 139 18.73 6.94 -25.16
CA ALA A 139 19.49 7.31 -26.34
C ALA A 139 18.68 7.17 -27.65
N ARG A 140 17.65 6.32 -27.66
CA ARG A 140 16.72 6.14 -28.80
C ARG A 140 15.84 7.37 -29.04
N LEU A 141 15.64 8.20 -28.02
CA LEU A 141 14.89 9.45 -28.12
C LEU A 141 15.80 10.58 -28.60
N THR A 142 15.19 11.55 -29.29
CA THR A 142 15.88 12.80 -29.61
C THR A 142 16.27 13.53 -28.33
N PRO A 143 17.33 14.35 -28.32
CA PRO A 143 17.74 15.08 -27.12
C PRO A 143 16.63 15.92 -26.48
N ARG A 144 15.68 16.43 -27.30
CA ARG A 144 14.55 17.24 -26.83
C ARG A 144 13.50 16.41 -26.07
N ASP A 145 13.37 15.13 -26.40
CA ASP A 145 12.29 14.27 -25.91
C ASP A 145 12.69 13.44 -24.68
N ARG A 146 13.95 13.54 -24.23
CA ARG A 146 14.47 12.76 -23.09
C ARG A 146 13.90 13.20 -21.75
N GLY A 147 13.41 14.43 -21.65
CA GLY A 147 12.77 14.98 -20.44
C GLY A 147 13.72 15.27 -19.28
N GLU A 148 13.20 15.95 -18.26
CA GLU A 148 13.97 16.38 -17.09
C GLU A 148 14.42 15.24 -16.18
N PHE A 149 13.65 14.16 -16.09
CA PHE A 149 13.99 13.02 -15.22
C PHE A 149 15.23 12.29 -15.71
N TYR A 150 15.42 12.18 -17.04
CA TYR A 150 16.64 11.60 -17.60
C TYR A 150 17.86 12.52 -17.40
N ALA A 151 17.69 13.83 -17.56
CA ALA A 151 18.76 14.78 -17.26
C ALA A 151 19.20 14.69 -15.79
N TRP A 152 18.23 14.63 -14.88
CA TRP A 152 18.49 14.39 -13.45
C TRP A 152 19.21 13.06 -13.23
N PHE A 153 18.78 11.98 -13.88
CA PHE A 153 19.44 10.67 -13.75
C PHE A 153 20.92 10.69 -14.18
N LEU A 154 21.29 11.44 -15.23
CA LEU A 154 22.69 11.55 -15.66
C LEU A 154 23.60 12.18 -14.59
N GLU A 155 23.06 13.03 -13.72
CA GLU A 155 23.78 13.60 -12.59
C GLU A 155 23.81 12.65 -11.37
N HIS A 156 22.98 11.60 -11.37
CA HIS A 156 22.71 10.72 -10.23
C HIS A 156 22.81 9.23 -10.58
N GLU A 157 23.68 8.86 -11.53
CA GLU A 157 23.83 7.47 -12.00
C GLU A 157 24.21 6.49 -10.89
N TYR A 158 24.94 6.98 -9.89
CA TYR A 158 25.35 6.22 -8.70
C TYR A 158 24.15 5.69 -7.90
N LEU A 159 22.93 6.16 -8.13
CA LEU A 159 21.74 5.61 -7.47
C LEU A 159 21.36 4.21 -8.01
N LEU A 160 21.79 3.88 -9.23
CA LEU A 160 21.46 2.62 -9.92
C LEU A 160 22.70 1.77 -10.25
N ASP A 161 23.86 2.10 -9.69
CA ASP A 161 25.13 1.41 -9.94
C ASP A 161 25.30 0.10 -9.17
N GLY A 162 24.38 -0.20 -8.24
CA GLY A 162 24.43 -1.37 -7.38
C GLY A 162 25.46 -1.29 -6.25
N ALA A 163 26.19 -0.18 -6.12
CA ALA A 163 27.12 0.03 -5.02
C ALA A 163 26.36 0.28 -3.71
N PRO A 164 26.85 -0.20 -2.56
CA PRO A 164 26.28 0.16 -1.27
C PRO A 164 26.45 1.65 -0.99
N THR A 165 25.53 2.22 -0.22
CA THR A 165 25.63 3.61 0.25
C THR A 165 26.73 3.73 1.30
N ASP A 166 27.50 4.83 1.28
CA ASP A 166 28.38 5.18 2.40
C ASP A 166 27.52 5.53 3.63
N PRO A 167 27.61 4.76 4.74
CA PRO A 167 26.81 5.00 5.93
C PRO A 167 26.95 6.42 6.50
N GLN A 168 28.14 7.03 6.42
CA GLN A 168 28.36 8.37 6.96
C GLN A 168 27.67 9.43 6.10
N GLN A 169 27.73 9.29 4.78
CA GLN A 169 27.06 10.19 3.85
C GLN A 169 25.53 10.08 3.98
N ALA A 170 25.00 8.85 4.01
CA ALA A 170 23.57 8.59 4.23
C ALA A 170 23.09 9.20 5.55
N GLN A 171 23.86 9.03 6.63
CA GLN A 171 23.54 9.58 7.93
C GLN A 171 23.52 11.12 7.92
N GLU A 172 24.47 11.76 7.25
CA GLU A 172 24.53 13.22 7.17
C GLU A 172 23.38 13.81 6.33
N VAL A 173 23.05 13.21 5.19
CA VAL A 173 21.90 13.63 4.39
C VAL A 173 20.60 13.42 5.15
N THR A 174 20.42 12.25 5.77
CA THR A 174 19.27 11.96 6.63
C THR A 174 19.15 12.99 7.75
N ARG A 175 20.27 13.37 8.39
CA ARG A 175 20.29 14.41 9.42
C ARG A 175 19.90 15.78 8.88
N ARG A 176 20.34 16.15 7.67
CA ARG A 176 20.09 17.46 7.07
C ARG A 176 18.67 17.59 6.50
N VAL A 177 18.29 16.71 5.57
CA VAL A 177 16.98 16.74 4.89
C VAL A 177 15.89 16.28 5.83
N GLY A 178 16.14 15.17 6.54
CA GLY A 178 15.24 14.69 7.58
C GLY A 178 15.06 15.74 8.67
N GLY A 179 16.15 16.43 8.99
CA GLY A 179 16.14 17.49 9.98
C GLY A 179 15.25 18.68 9.64
N ASP A 180 15.36 19.24 8.43
CA ASP A 180 14.54 20.40 8.05
C ASP A 180 13.05 20.08 8.13
N ALA A 181 12.62 18.93 7.59
CA ALA A 181 11.23 18.50 7.65
C ALA A 181 10.72 18.28 9.08
N ILE A 182 11.52 17.65 9.95
CA ILE A 182 11.20 17.49 11.39
C ILE A 182 11.02 18.86 12.05
N ARG A 183 11.92 19.80 11.80
CA ARG A 183 11.88 21.14 12.38
C ARG A 183 10.65 21.92 11.91
N ARG A 184 10.30 21.86 10.62
CA ARG A 184 9.09 22.50 10.09
C ARG A 184 7.82 21.91 10.69
N ALA A 185 7.73 20.58 10.80
CA ALA A 185 6.61 19.92 11.48
C ALA A 185 6.53 20.33 12.96
N TRP A 186 7.67 20.43 13.65
CA TRP A 186 7.75 20.90 15.04
C TRP A 186 7.25 22.33 15.20
N VAL A 187 7.68 23.26 14.35
CA VAL A 187 7.22 24.65 14.37
C VAL A 187 5.72 24.75 14.11
N MET A 188 5.20 24.00 13.14
CA MET A 188 3.75 23.97 12.84
C MET A 188 2.89 23.48 13.99
N SER A 189 3.46 22.68 14.87
CA SER A 189 2.79 22.12 16.04
C SER A 189 3.05 22.92 17.33
N GLY A 190 3.59 24.14 17.20
CA GLY A 190 3.80 25.08 18.31
C GLY A 190 5.20 25.04 18.92
N GLY A 191 6.11 24.28 18.33
CA GLY A 191 7.51 24.17 18.74
C GLY A 191 8.37 25.39 18.38
N SER A 192 9.50 25.57 19.07
CA SER A 192 10.43 26.65 18.74
C SER A 192 11.27 26.32 17.50
N PRO A 193 11.48 27.26 16.56
CA PRO A 193 12.39 27.06 15.43
C PRO A 193 13.85 26.87 15.87
N ASP A 194 14.20 27.27 17.09
CA ASP A 194 15.56 27.20 17.64
C ASP A 194 15.87 25.86 18.33
N ASP A 195 14.88 24.98 18.55
CA ASP A 195 15.10 23.69 19.21
C ASP A 195 15.96 22.76 18.34
N ASP A 196 17.00 22.14 18.88
CA ASP A 196 17.78 21.12 18.16
C ASP A 196 17.03 19.76 18.06
N PHE A 197 17.49 18.86 17.19
CA PHE A 197 16.81 17.55 17.01
C PHE A 197 16.66 16.74 18.30
N PRO A 198 17.71 16.60 19.14
CA PRO A 198 17.57 15.89 20.40
C PRO A 198 16.53 16.51 21.33
N THR A 199 16.37 17.83 21.32
CA THR A 199 15.34 18.52 22.12
C THR A 199 13.95 18.31 21.53
N ILE A 200 13.80 18.37 20.20
CA ILE A 200 12.53 18.09 19.51
C ILE A 200 12.05 16.67 19.84
N GLU A 201 12.89 15.66 19.60
CA GLU A 201 12.51 14.26 19.83
C GLU A 201 12.16 14.01 21.31
N ARG A 202 12.95 14.55 22.24
CA ARG A 202 12.66 14.44 23.68
C ARG A 202 11.31 15.07 24.06
N ARG A 203 10.98 16.23 23.50
CA ARG A 203 9.71 16.91 23.76
C ARG A 203 8.54 16.14 23.16
N ILE A 204 8.68 15.64 21.94
CA ILE A 204 7.65 14.79 21.31
C ILE A 204 7.43 13.54 22.16
N HIS A 205 8.49 12.83 22.56
CA HIS A 205 8.37 11.63 23.41
C HIS A 205 7.71 11.89 24.77
N ALA A 206 7.77 13.12 25.29
CA ALA A 206 7.10 13.50 26.53
C ALA A 206 5.60 13.80 26.36
N LEU A 207 5.10 13.94 25.13
CA LEU A 207 3.67 14.15 24.86
C LEU A 207 2.87 12.86 25.01
N PRO A 208 1.54 12.93 25.21
CA PRO A 208 0.68 11.75 25.09
C PRO A 208 0.85 11.06 23.73
N ARG A 209 0.81 9.73 23.68
CA ARG A 209 1.12 8.95 22.47
C ARG A 209 0.21 9.30 21.29
N GLU A 210 -1.04 9.68 21.53
CA GLU A 210 -1.96 10.11 20.49
C GLU A 210 -1.52 11.42 19.86
N VAL A 211 -0.95 12.33 20.65
CA VAL A 211 -0.39 13.59 20.15
C VAL A 211 0.92 13.33 19.41
N GLN A 212 1.75 12.39 19.90
CA GLN A 212 2.93 11.91 19.17
C GLN A 212 2.55 11.40 17.77
N ALA A 213 1.47 10.61 17.67
CA ALA A 213 0.99 10.10 16.39
C ALA A 213 0.65 11.23 15.40
N VAL A 214 0.05 12.33 15.87
CA VAL A 214 -0.22 13.53 15.05
C VAL A 214 1.07 14.20 14.61
N HIS A 215 2.05 14.38 15.50
CA HIS A 215 3.36 14.93 15.13
C HIS A 215 4.08 14.08 14.07
N TYR A 216 4.12 12.76 14.28
CA TYR A 216 4.72 11.85 13.31
C TYR A 216 3.99 11.88 11.96
N PHE A 217 2.68 12.06 11.97
CA PHE A 217 1.91 12.22 10.74
C PHE A 217 2.25 13.52 10.00
N TYR A 218 2.36 14.65 10.70
CA TYR A 218 2.82 15.91 10.11
C TYR A 218 4.22 15.76 9.50
N ARG A 219 5.12 15.06 10.20
CA ARG A 219 6.46 14.76 9.71
C ARG A 219 6.41 13.94 8.42
N LEU A 220 5.60 12.89 8.34
CA LEU A 220 5.45 12.08 7.12
C LEU A 220 5.00 12.92 5.94
N LEU A 221 3.95 13.74 6.13
CA LEU A 221 3.44 14.60 5.06
C LEU A 221 4.43 15.69 4.64
N MET A 222 5.32 16.15 5.52
CA MET A 222 6.41 17.07 5.17
C MET A 222 7.45 16.46 4.23
N PHE A 223 7.47 15.13 4.10
CA PHE A 223 8.29 14.41 3.12
C PHE A 223 7.52 14.09 1.83
N ASP A 224 6.28 14.59 1.68
CA ASP A 224 5.34 14.18 0.63
C ASP A 224 5.06 12.65 0.63
N VAL A 225 5.18 12.03 1.80
CA VAL A 225 4.93 10.60 2.02
C VAL A 225 3.71 10.41 2.90
N HIS A 226 2.89 9.40 2.59
CA HIS A 226 1.81 8.96 3.45
C HIS A 226 2.20 7.66 4.20
N PRO A 227 1.55 7.35 5.33
CA PRO A 227 1.76 6.07 6.01
C PRO A 227 1.56 4.89 5.04
N ALA A 228 2.40 3.88 5.18
CA ALA A 228 2.36 2.62 4.44
C ALA A 228 1.93 1.48 5.39
N PRO A 229 1.53 0.30 4.88
CA PRO A 229 1.13 -0.84 5.71
C PRO A 229 2.15 -1.26 6.76
N THR A 230 3.43 -1.18 6.38
CA THR A 230 4.62 -1.50 7.19
C THR A 230 5.01 -0.37 8.14
N ALA A 231 4.48 0.83 7.93
CA ALA A 231 4.85 2.04 8.65
C ALA A 231 3.76 2.40 9.67
N TYR A 232 3.82 1.73 10.82
CA TYR A 232 3.23 2.16 12.08
C TYR A 232 1.69 2.20 12.15
N HIS A 233 1.18 2.41 13.37
CA HIS A 233 -0.24 2.51 13.72
C HIS A 233 -1.00 3.59 12.90
N GLN A 234 -0.29 4.59 12.39
CA GLN A 234 -0.78 5.74 11.64
C GLN A 234 -1.55 5.35 10.38
N TRP A 235 -1.20 4.24 9.73
CA TRP A 235 -1.91 3.79 8.54
C TRP A 235 -3.37 3.41 8.84
N ILE A 236 -3.63 2.85 10.02
CA ILE A 236 -4.98 2.62 10.53
C ILE A 236 -5.58 3.92 11.05
N THR A 237 -4.92 4.64 11.96
CA THR A 237 -5.56 5.77 12.67
C THR A 237 -5.88 6.95 11.77
N PHE A 238 -5.16 7.14 10.67
CA PHE A 238 -5.47 8.15 9.66
C PHE A 238 -6.29 7.62 8.48
N GLY A 239 -6.74 6.35 8.54
CA GLY A 239 -7.75 5.82 7.63
C GLY A 239 -7.24 5.34 6.27
N PHE A 240 -5.93 5.37 6.03
CA PHE A 240 -5.33 4.87 4.78
C PHE A 240 -5.58 3.37 4.57
N VAL A 241 -5.69 2.58 5.65
CA VAL A 241 -6.08 1.16 5.59
C VAL A 241 -7.41 0.93 4.86
N ALA A 242 -8.30 1.92 4.81
CA ALA A 242 -9.58 1.81 4.11
C ALA A 242 -9.43 1.74 2.57
N ALA A 243 -8.28 2.15 2.03
CA ALA A 243 -8.01 2.10 0.61
C ALA A 243 -8.04 0.64 0.11
N VAL A 244 -8.96 0.36 -0.83
CA VAL A 244 -9.07 -0.94 -1.48
C VAL A 244 -7.92 -1.16 -2.47
N ARG A 245 -7.46 -0.08 -3.10
CA ARG A 245 -6.28 -0.07 -3.98
C ARG A 245 -5.29 0.94 -3.44
N GLN A 246 -4.00 0.69 -3.64
CA GLN A 246 -2.95 1.63 -3.24
C GLN A 246 -3.18 3.02 -3.88
N ALA A 247 -3.58 3.08 -5.15
CA ALA A 247 -4.00 4.31 -5.82
C ALA A 247 -5.12 5.11 -5.10
N ASP A 248 -5.97 4.48 -4.29
CA ASP A 248 -7.00 5.17 -3.50
C ASP A 248 -6.43 5.86 -2.25
N GLU A 249 -5.15 5.63 -1.89
CA GLU A 249 -4.46 6.33 -0.81
C GLU A 249 -4.04 7.75 -1.22
N LEU A 250 -3.82 7.99 -2.51
CA LEU A 250 -3.41 9.30 -3.04
C LEU A 250 -4.39 10.43 -2.70
N PRO A 251 -5.71 10.31 -2.96
CA PRO A 251 -6.66 11.38 -2.65
C PRO A 251 -6.75 11.62 -1.14
N ILE A 252 -6.57 10.58 -0.32
CA ILE A 252 -6.56 10.68 1.14
C ILE A 252 -5.34 11.50 1.58
N GLY A 253 -4.13 11.15 1.10
CA GLY A 253 -2.90 11.88 1.41
C GLY A 253 -2.95 13.34 0.97
N GLN A 254 -3.41 13.60 -0.25
CA GLN A 254 -3.57 14.95 -0.79
C GLN A 254 -4.54 15.80 0.03
N ALA A 255 -5.66 15.21 0.45
CA ALA A 255 -6.64 15.87 1.30
C ALA A 255 -6.07 16.20 2.68
N TYR A 256 -5.29 15.31 3.30
CA TYR A 256 -4.58 15.61 4.53
C TYR A 256 -3.56 16.74 4.35
N SER A 257 -2.78 16.73 3.28
CA SER A 257 -1.82 17.81 3.00
C SER A 257 -2.51 19.15 2.77
N ASP A 258 -3.65 19.20 2.07
CA ASP A 258 -4.44 20.43 1.92
C ASP A 258 -4.96 20.91 3.28
N LEU A 259 -5.55 20.00 4.06
CA LEU A 259 -6.11 20.31 5.38
C LEU A 259 -5.03 20.88 6.32
N ILE A 260 -3.93 20.13 6.49
CA ILE A 260 -2.87 20.43 7.46
C ILE A 260 -2.02 21.64 7.04
N PHE A 261 -1.64 21.74 5.76
CA PHE A 261 -0.71 22.79 5.34
C PHE A 261 -1.39 24.07 4.86
N LYS A 262 -2.71 24.07 4.61
CA LYS A 262 -3.39 25.23 4.01
C LYS A 262 -4.66 25.68 4.72
N ARG A 263 -5.30 24.85 5.55
CA ARG A 263 -6.67 25.12 6.01
C ARG A 263 -6.81 25.21 7.53
N CYS A 264 -6.28 24.25 8.29
CA CYS A 264 -6.48 24.16 9.73
C CYS A 264 -5.19 24.38 10.53
N THR A 265 -5.35 24.73 11.80
CA THR A 265 -4.27 24.75 12.79
C THR A 265 -3.97 23.36 13.33
N PHE A 266 -2.80 23.20 13.95
CA PHE A 266 -2.44 21.95 14.64
C PHE A 266 -3.45 21.58 15.74
N ASP A 267 -3.91 22.55 16.53
CA ASP A 267 -4.85 22.30 17.61
C ASP A 267 -6.22 21.85 17.10
N GLU A 268 -6.73 22.44 16.03
CA GLU A 268 -7.97 22.00 15.38
C GLU A 268 -7.83 20.56 14.85
N PHE A 269 -6.74 20.27 14.13
CA PHE A 269 -6.49 18.94 13.58
C PHE A 269 -6.33 17.90 14.69
N ARG A 270 -5.52 18.18 15.71
CA ARG A 270 -5.32 17.32 16.88
C ARG A 270 -6.65 17.06 17.59
N THR A 271 -7.45 18.10 17.79
CA THR A 271 -8.77 17.96 18.43
C THR A 271 -9.66 17.03 17.61
N ALA A 272 -9.76 17.26 16.30
CA ALA A 272 -10.56 16.44 15.39
C ALA A 272 -10.07 14.99 15.33
N TYR A 273 -8.76 14.76 15.37
CA TYR A 273 -8.19 13.42 15.47
C TYR A 273 -8.61 12.76 16.77
N LEU A 274 -8.37 13.40 17.92
CA LEU A 274 -8.66 12.82 19.23
C LEU A 274 -10.15 12.57 19.47
N SER A 275 -11.04 13.36 18.85
CA SER A 275 -12.50 13.19 18.95
C SER A 275 -13.06 12.17 17.96
N GLY A 276 -12.36 11.85 16.86
CA GLY A 276 -12.88 11.03 15.76
C GLY A 276 -13.72 11.84 14.76
N THR A 277 -13.45 13.14 14.62
CA THR A 277 -14.22 14.08 13.79
C THR A 277 -13.38 14.70 12.66
N ILE A 278 -12.32 14.00 12.19
CA ILE A 278 -11.49 14.45 11.05
C ILE A 278 -12.33 14.70 9.79
N LEU A 279 -13.32 13.85 9.53
CA LEU A 279 -14.18 14.00 8.36
C LEU A 279 -15.08 15.24 8.46
N ASP A 280 -15.55 15.57 9.66
CA ASP A 280 -16.32 16.79 9.90
C ASP A 280 -15.44 18.04 9.70
N LEU A 281 -14.18 17.98 10.17
CA LEU A 281 -13.19 19.04 9.94
C LEU A 281 -12.90 19.23 8.44
N ALA A 282 -12.68 18.13 7.71
CA ALA A 282 -12.45 18.18 6.27
C ALA A 282 -13.66 18.77 5.53
N GLN A 283 -14.88 18.37 5.92
CA GLN A 283 -16.12 18.91 5.37
C GLN A 283 -16.27 20.41 5.65
N ALA A 284 -15.96 20.86 6.87
CA ALA A 284 -16.03 22.27 7.25
C ALA A 284 -15.08 23.15 6.41
N TYR A 285 -13.92 22.62 6.01
CA TYR A 285 -12.96 23.30 5.14
C TYR A 285 -13.16 23.02 3.64
N GLY A 286 -14.19 22.26 3.25
CA GLY A 286 -14.47 21.93 1.86
C GLY A 286 -13.45 21.00 1.20
N VAL A 287 -12.72 20.21 2.01
CA VAL A 287 -11.71 19.26 1.55
C VAL A 287 -12.33 17.88 1.35
N SER A 288 -12.23 17.33 0.15
CA SER A 288 -12.71 15.98 -0.16
C SER A 288 -11.60 14.94 0.03
N MET A 289 -11.82 13.97 0.90
CA MET A 289 -10.93 12.81 1.12
C MET A 289 -11.06 11.71 0.04
N SER A 290 -11.82 11.99 -1.02
CA SER A 290 -12.07 11.08 -2.13
C SER A 290 -12.24 11.87 -3.42
N ASN A 291 -12.06 11.21 -4.55
CA ASN A 291 -12.24 11.79 -5.88
C ASN A 291 -13.05 10.83 -6.79
N ALA A 292 -13.23 11.22 -8.05
CA ALA A 292 -14.01 10.44 -9.02
C ALA A 292 -13.47 9.02 -9.28
N SER A 293 -12.18 8.78 -9.05
CA SER A 293 -11.56 7.46 -9.22
C SER A 293 -11.60 6.61 -7.95
N THR A 294 -11.96 7.18 -6.79
CA THR A 294 -12.00 6.47 -5.50
C THR A 294 -13.16 5.49 -5.45
N LEU A 295 -12.90 4.25 -5.01
CA LEU A 295 -13.95 3.23 -4.93
C LEU A 295 -14.99 3.56 -3.83
N PRO A 296 -16.29 3.24 -4.04
CA PRO A 296 -17.31 3.43 -3.01
C PRO A 296 -17.01 2.68 -1.71
N ALA A 297 -16.44 1.47 -1.82
CA ALA A 297 -16.01 0.67 -0.68
C ALA A 297 -14.92 1.38 0.14
N THR A 298 -13.96 2.05 -0.50
CA THR A 298 -12.95 2.88 0.15
C THR A 298 -13.59 4.02 0.92
N THR A 299 -14.53 4.75 0.31
CA THR A 299 -15.21 5.89 0.96
C THR A 299 -15.98 5.45 2.21
N ARG A 300 -16.70 4.33 2.13
CA ARG A 300 -17.42 3.77 3.28
C ARG A 300 -16.46 3.25 4.36
N GLY A 301 -15.38 2.58 3.96
CA GLY A 301 -14.33 2.14 4.87
C GLY A 301 -13.68 3.30 5.61
N LEU A 302 -13.41 4.40 4.91
CA LEU A 302 -12.80 5.59 5.50
C LEU A 302 -13.69 6.21 6.58
N ARG A 303 -15.01 6.32 6.32
CA ARG A 303 -15.98 6.76 7.32
C ARG A 303 -16.00 5.86 8.55
N ASP A 304 -15.94 4.54 8.34
CA ASP A 304 -15.94 3.58 9.42
C ASP A 304 -14.69 3.69 10.30
N VAL A 305 -13.51 3.73 9.69
CA VAL A 305 -12.23 3.80 10.40
C VAL A 305 -12.11 5.11 11.17
N LEU A 306 -12.43 6.25 10.53
CA LEU A 306 -12.21 7.56 11.13
C LEU A 306 -13.24 7.92 12.21
N ALA A 307 -14.46 7.35 12.17
CA ALA A 307 -15.49 7.65 13.17
C ALA A 307 -15.13 7.21 14.60
N GLU A 308 -14.35 6.13 14.74
CA GLU A 308 -13.90 5.62 16.05
C GLU A 308 -12.38 5.81 16.27
N SER A 309 -11.68 6.42 15.32
CA SER A 309 -10.26 6.75 15.44
C SER A 309 -10.01 7.81 16.52
N PRO A 310 -8.88 7.76 17.25
CA PRO A 310 -7.87 6.70 17.27
C PRO A 310 -8.15 5.59 18.30
N ARG A 311 -9.38 5.52 18.85
CA ARG A 311 -9.70 4.79 20.09
C ARG A 311 -10.12 3.34 19.91
N ARG A 312 -10.75 3.02 18.77
CA ARG A 312 -11.30 1.69 18.54
C ARG A 312 -11.44 1.42 17.07
N PHE A 313 -11.09 0.21 16.67
CA PHE A 313 -11.22 -0.23 15.29
C PHE A 313 -11.84 -1.62 15.22
N LYS A 314 -12.61 -1.87 14.16
CA LYS A 314 -13.00 -3.24 13.80
C LYS A 314 -11.75 -4.07 13.52
N THR A 315 -11.73 -5.30 14.00
CA THR A 315 -10.56 -6.19 13.89
C THR A 315 -10.21 -6.53 12.45
N VAL A 316 -11.15 -6.37 11.50
CA VAL A 316 -10.90 -6.53 10.07
C VAL A 316 -9.86 -5.55 9.54
N TRP A 317 -9.73 -4.35 10.13
CA TRP A 317 -8.75 -3.36 9.68
C TRP A 317 -7.33 -3.79 10.04
N TYR A 318 -7.14 -4.44 11.19
CA TYR A 318 -5.87 -5.09 11.53
C TYR A 318 -5.59 -6.30 10.63
N LEU A 319 -6.62 -7.04 10.22
CA LEU A 319 -6.46 -8.15 9.29
C LEU A 319 -5.99 -7.63 7.93
N LYS A 320 -6.67 -6.60 7.39
CA LYS A 320 -6.25 -5.97 6.14
C LYS A 320 -4.82 -5.44 6.27
N GLN A 321 -4.50 -4.79 7.39
CA GLN A 321 -3.15 -4.29 7.59
C GLN A 321 -2.09 -5.38 7.53
N TYR A 322 -2.30 -6.45 8.28
CA TYR A 322 -1.39 -7.58 8.31
C TYR A 322 -1.20 -8.21 6.92
N ILE A 323 -2.27 -8.36 6.14
CA ILE A 323 -2.17 -8.92 4.78
C ILE A 323 -1.42 -7.97 3.85
N ASP A 324 -1.68 -6.68 3.90
CA ASP A 324 -0.96 -5.70 3.07
C ASP A 324 0.50 -5.57 3.50
N GLU A 325 0.81 -5.73 4.79
CA GLU A 325 2.17 -5.82 5.31
C GLU A 325 2.90 -7.05 4.76
N VAL A 326 2.30 -8.25 4.83
CA VAL A 326 2.85 -9.48 4.25
C VAL A 326 3.10 -9.36 2.74
N LEU A 327 2.29 -8.57 2.03
CA LEU A 327 2.47 -8.33 0.60
C LEU A 327 3.58 -7.31 0.28
N CYS A 328 3.88 -6.39 1.20
CA CYS A 328 4.93 -5.40 1.02
C CYS A 328 6.30 -5.87 1.57
N ALA A 329 6.28 -6.72 2.58
CA ALA A 329 7.42 -7.14 3.36
C ALA A 329 8.18 -8.31 2.71
N ASP A 330 9.44 -8.06 2.37
CA ASP A 330 10.52 -9.06 2.41
C ASP A 330 11.30 -8.91 3.74
N SER A 331 10.58 -8.73 4.85
CA SER A 331 11.15 -8.42 6.16
C SER A 331 11.63 -9.68 6.90
N ASP A 332 12.79 -9.59 7.56
CA ASP A 332 13.24 -10.52 8.60
C ASP A 332 13.37 -9.74 9.93
N PRO A 333 12.57 -10.05 10.97
CA PRO A 333 11.58 -11.13 11.03
C PRO A 333 10.31 -10.83 10.21
N PRO A 334 9.56 -11.87 9.81
CA PRO A 334 8.31 -11.70 9.08
C PRO A 334 7.23 -11.00 9.94
N PRO A 335 6.27 -10.31 9.30
CA PRO A 335 5.14 -9.70 9.99
C PRO A 335 4.43 -10.68 10.93
N ARG A 336 4.03 -10.19 12.11
CA ARG A 336 3.31 -10.99 13.10
C ARG A 336 1.84 -10.59 13.15
N PRO A 337 0.91 -11.56 13.20
CA PRO A 337 -0.51 -11.25 13.26
C PRO A 337 -0.86 -10.60 14.60
N HIS A 338 -1.55 -9.46 14.54
CA HIS A 338 -2.05 -8.76 15.72
C HIS A 338 -2.97 -9.67 16.58
N ARG A 339 -2.95 -9.54 17.92
CA ARG A 339 -3.74 -10.39 18.84
C ARG A 339 -5.24 -10.41 18.53
N SER A 340 -5.77 -9.30 18.01
CA SER A 340 -7.18 -9.21 17.64
C SER A 340 -7.53 -10.14 16.47
N ILE A 341 -6.63 -10.34 15.51
CA ILE A 341 -6.88 -11.18 14.34
C ILE A 341 -6.57 -12.65 14.59
N THR A 342 -5.74 -12.97 15.60
CA THR A 342 -5.55 -14.35 16.05
C THR A 342 -6.85 -14.94 16.59
N THR A 343 -7.63 -14.15 17.31
CA THR A 343 -8.93 -14.57 17.84
C THR A 343 -10.03 -14.57 16.78
N ASP A 344 -10.13 -13.50 15.99
CA ASP A 344 -11.31 -13.24 15.17
C ASP A 344 -11.25 -13.93 13.81
N TYR A 345 -10.06 -14.08 13.23
CA TYR A 345 -9.85 -14.50 11.84
C TYR A 345 -9.07 -15.80 11.69
N GLY A 346 -8.86 -16.51 12.79
CA GLY A 346 -8.40 -17.90 12.78
C GLY A 346 -6.90 -18.11 12.88
N PHE A 347 -6.08 -17.06 12.93
CA PHE A 347 -4.63 -17.21 13.06
C PHE A 347 -4.21 -17.88 14.38
N GLY A 348 -4.99 -17.73 15.45
CA GLY A 348 -4.78 -18.44 16.72
C GLY A 348 -5.05 -19.95 16.65
N ASN A 349 -5.72 -20.43 15.59
CA ASN A 349 -5.98 -21.86 15.38
C ASN A 349 -4.87 -22.55 14.56
N CYS A 350 -3.91 -21.78 14.00
CA CYS A 350 -2.80 -22.33 13.23
C CYS A 350 -1.83 -23.09 14.14
N LYS A 351 -1.41 -24.28 13.70
CA LYS A 351 -0.44 -25.11 14.44
C LYS A 351 0.94 -25.14 13.81
N SER A 352 1.08 -24.58 12.61
CA SER A 352 2.32 -24.58 11.85
C SER A 352 2.39 -23.38 10.89
N ALA A 353 3.59 -23.05 10.43
CA ALA A 353 3.82 -21.98 9.46
C ALA A 353 3.06 -22.21 8.14
N GLU A 354 2.86 -23.46 7.73
CA GLU A 354 2.07 -23.79 6.54
C GLU A 354 0.58 -23.46 6.69
N GLU A 355 0.06 -23.50 7.93
CA GLU A 355 -1.33 -23.11 8.20
C GLU A 355 -1.49 -21.60 8.27
N THR A 356 -0.51 -20.89 8.83
CA THR A 356 -0.44 -19.42 8.76
C THR A 356 -0.42 -18.95 7.31
N LYS A 357 0.50 -19.51 6.51
CA LYS A 357 0.59 -19.22 5.07
C LYS A 357 -0.69 -19.56 4.31
N LEU A 358 -1.40 -20.61 4.72
CA LEU A 358 -2.69 -20.95 4.13
C LEU A 358 -3.76 -19.88 4.38
N LEU A 359 -3.79 -19.29 5.58
CA LEU A 359 -4.70 -18.17 5.90
C LEU A 359 -4.26 -16.87 5.23
N GLU A 360 -2.96 -16.57 5.20
CA GLU A 360 -2.42 -15.44 4.43
C GLU A 360 -2.89 -15.54 2.97
N GLU A 361 -2.65 -16.66 2.30
CA GLU A 361 -3.10 -16.88 0.92
C GLU A 361 -4.63 -16.76 0.73
N LEU A 362 -5.40 -17.17 1.73
CA LEU A 362 -6.87 -17.05 1.71
C LEU A 362 -7.28 -15.58 1.74
N TYR A 363 -6.76 -14.82 2.70
CA TYR A 363 -7.14 -13.42 2.89
C TYR A 363 -6.52 -12.50 1.83
N THR A 364 -5.31 -12.79 1.35
CA THR A 364 -4.74 -12.14 0.15
C THR A 364 -5.69 -12.29 -1.05
N LYS A 365 -6.19 -13.50 -1.31
CA LYS A 365 -7.14 -13.74 -2.41
C LYS A 365 -8.49 -13.06 -2.18
N TYR A 366 -8.91 -12.95 -0.93
CA TYR A 366 -10.12 -12.21 -0.57
C TYR A 366 -9.96 -10.72 -0.85
N PHE A 367 -8.98 -10.04 -0.27
CA PHE A 367 -8.80 -8.59 -0.45
C PHE A 367 -8.43 -8.19 -1.89
N ALA A 368 -7.85 -9.11 -2.66
CA ALA A 368 -7.61 -8.92 -4.09
C ALA A 368 -8.88 -9.06 -4.96
N HIS A 369 -10.02 -9.47 -4.40
CA HIS A 369 -11.26 -9.64 -5.15
C HIS A 369 -11.96 -8.28 -5.37
N PRO A 370 -12.50 -7.98 -6.58
CA PRO A 370 -13.16 -6.69 -6.85
C PRO A 370 -14.34 -6.39 -5.93
N ASP A 371 -15.10 -7.42 -5.56
CA ASP A 371 -16.26 -7.31 -4.66
C ASP A 371 -15.90 -7.47 -3.18
N ALA A 372 -14.62 -7.47 -2.82
CA ALA A 372 -14.19 -7.61 -1.44
C ALA A 372 -14.59 -6.39 -0.61
N ASP A 373 -15.16 -6.66 0.56
CA ASP A 373 -15.62 -5.63 1.47
C ASP A 373 -15.17 -5.95 2.90
N PRO A 374 -14.20 -5.21 3.47
CA PRO A 374 -13.76 -5.44 4.85
C PRO A 374 -14.93 -5.39 5.85
N LEU A 375 -15.93 -4.54 5.62
CA LEU A 375 -17.05 -4.39 6.55
C LEU A 375 -18.00 -5.60 6.51
N GLU A 376 -18.24 -6.17 5.35
CA GLU A 376 -19.04 -7.41 5.24
C GLU A 376 -18.27 -8.62 5.79
N LEU A 377 -16.94 -8.67 5.61
CA LEU A 377 -16.11 -9.69 6.26
C LEU A 377 -16.17 -9.58 7.79
N HIS A 378 -16.16 -8.37 8.33
CA HIS A 378 -16.35 -8.15 9.77
C HIS A 378 -17.73 -8.62 10.25
N LYS A 379 -18.81 -8.33 9.50
CA LYS A 379 -20.16 -8.84 9.82
C LYS A 379 -20.21 -10.37 9.82
N ALA A 380 -19.60 -11.01 8.83
CA ALA A 380 -19.50 -12.46 8.77
C ALA A 380 -18.67 -13.03 9.94
N CYS A 381 -17.61 -12.32 10.37
CA CYS A 381 -16.81 -12.67 11.54
C CYS A 381 -17.66 -12.72 12.81
N ILE A 382 -18.35 -11.63 13.14
CA ILE A 382 -19.18 -11.53 14.36
C ILE A 382 -20.45 -12.38 14.29
N GLY A 383 -20.86 -12.79 13.08
CA GLY A 383 -21.94 -13.75 12.87
C GLY A 383 -21.51 -15.22 13.01
N GLY A 384 -20.20 -15.51 13.16
CA GLY A 384 -19.67 -16.87 13.15
C GLY A 384 -19.76 -17.55 11.76
N GLU A 385 -19.90 -16.77 10.68
CA GLU A 385 -20.15 -17.25 9.32
C GLU A 385 -18.92 -17.12 8.39
N LEU A 386 -17.71 -16.89 8.92
CA LEU A 386 -16.48 -16.67 8.13
C LEU A 386 -16.28 -17.70 7.00
N MET A 387 -16.42 -18.98 7.31
CA MET A 387 -16.18 -20.05 6.34
C MET A 387 -17.17 -19.99 5.17
N LYS A 388 -18.44 -19.69 5.47
CA LYS A 388 -19.51 -19.59 4.47
C LYS A 388 -19.26 -18.38 3.57
N TYR A 389 -19.04 -17.22 4.18
CA TYR A 389 -18.79 -15.97 3.47
C TYR A 389 -17.53 -16.03 2.59
N LEU A 390 -16.38 -16.44 3.14
CA LEU A 390 -15.13 -16.55 2.38
C LEU A 390 -15.20 -17.61 1.26
N GLY A 391 -16.08 -18.60 1.39
CA GLY A 391 -16.34 -19.61 0.35
C GLY A 391 -16.94 -19.06 -0.94
N GLU A 392 -17.56 -17.87 -0.89
CA GLU A 392 -18.10 -17.18 -2.08
C GLU A 392 -16.99 -16.54 -2.93
N PHE A 393 -15.89 -16.14 -2.29
CA PHE A 393 -14.78 -15.43 -2.94
C PHE A 393 -13.61 -16.37 -3.29
N VAL A 394 -13.34 -17.36 -2.42
CA VAL A 394 -12.17 -18.23 -2.52
C VAL A 394 -12.58 -19.70 -2.45
N LYS A 395 -12.07 -20.50 -3.38
CA LYS A 395 -12.29 -21.95 -3.37
C LYS A 395 -11.58 -22.60 -2.18
N LEU A 396 -12.36 -23.12 -1.24
CA LEU A 396 -11.84 -23.80 -0.04
C LEU A 396 -11.46 -25.27 -0.27
N LYS A 397 -12.03 -25.91 -1.30
CA LYS A 397 -11.68 -27.31 -1.67
C LYS A 397 -10.27 -27.38 -2.29
N PRO A 398 -9.49 -28.43 -2.00
CA PRO A 398 -9.83 -29.63 -1.22
C PRO A 398 -9.62 -29.49 0.30
N LYS A 399 -9.13 -28.35 0.79
CA LYS A 399 -8.74 -28.14 2.20
C LYS A 399 -9.92 -27.74 3.11
N THR A 400 -11.15 -28.12 2.77
CA THR A 400 -12.39 -27.65 3.43
C THR A 400 -12.41 -27.93 4.93
N GLU A 401 -12.09 -29.14 5.37
CA GLU A 401 -12.06 -29.48 6.81
C GLU A 401 -10.97 -28.71 7.56
N LYS A 402 -9.84 -28.44 6.91
CA LYS A 402 -8.78 -27.61 7.49
C LYS A 402 -9.27 -26.17 7.68
N TYR A 403 -9.89 -25.57 6.67
CA TYR A 403 -10.47 -24.23 6.81
C TYR A 403 -11.59 -24.16 7.85
N LYS A 404 -12.43 -25.21 7.96
CA LYS A 404 -13.47 -25.30 8.98
C LYS A 404 -12.90 -25.20 10.40
N ARG A 405 -11.77 -25.86 10.64
CA ARG A 405 -11.05 -25.79 11.92
C ARG A 405 -10.38 -24.42 12.12
N LEU A 406 -9.70 -23.93 11.09
CA LEU A 406 -8.93 -22.69 11.18
C LEU A 406 -9.81 -21.45 11.34
N LEU A 407 -10.94 -21.36 10.64
CA LEU A 407 -11.83 -20.18 10.64
C LEU A 407 -12.88 -20.21 11.77
N ARG A 408 -12.74 -21.12 12.73
CA ARG A 408 -13.61 -21.16 13.91
C ARG A 408 -13.24 -20.01 14.84
N ASN A 409 -14.24 -19.22 15.24
CA ASN A 409 -14.09 -18.17 16.23
C ASN A 409 -15.15 -18.30 17.34
N SER A 410 -15.07 -17.44 18.35
CA SER A 410 -15.96 -17.49 19.53
C SER A 410 -17.28 -16.75 19.33
N TYR A 411 -17.55 -16.24 18.13
CA TYR A 411 -18.75 -15.45 17.84
C TYR A 411 -19.93 -16.31 17.39
N PRO A 412 -21.18 -15.84 17.59
CA PRO A 412 -21.56 -14.58 18.24
C PRO A 412 -21.36 -14.58 19.76
N MET A 413 -20.99 -13.42 20.33
CA MET A 413 -20.82 -13.17 21.77
C MET A 413 -21.87 -12.15 22.28
N PRO A 414 -23.06 -12.59 22.73
CA PRO A 414 -24.19 -11.71 23.05
C PRO A 414 -23.88 -10.62 24.08
N SER A 415 -22.97 -10.87 25.02
CA SER A 415 -22.60 -9.94 26.10
C SER A 415 -21.81 -8.71 25.64
N ARG A 416 -21.31 -8.67 24.39
CA ARG A 416 -20.51 -7.55 23.86
C ARG A 416 -21.27 -6.61 22.92
N GLY A 417 -22.51 -6.91 22.52
CA GLY A 417 -23.32 -6.04 21.67
C GLY A 417 -22.58 -5.54 20.42
N GLU A 418 -22.56 -4.23 20.21
CA GLU A 418 -21.87 -3.54 19.10
C GLU A 418 -20.33 -3.51 19.22
N LEU A 419 -19.78 -3.97 20.34
CA LEU A 419 -18.32 -4.04 20.58
C LEU A 419 -17.70 -5.36 20.10
N GLN A 420 -18.52 -6.29 19.60
CA GLN A 420 -18.04 -7.54 19.03
C GLN A 420 -17.13 -7.28 17.82
N GLY A 421 -16.00 -7.99 17.77
CA GLY A 421 -15.00 -7.80 16.72
C GLY A 421 -14.44 -6.39 16.65
N LYS A 422 -14.48 -5.62 17.74
CA LYS A 422 -13.79 -4.34 17.86
C LYS A 422 -12.65 -4.47 18.87
N HIS A 423 -11.48 -4.00 18.48
CA HIS A 423 -10.35 -3.87 19.37
C HIS A 423 -10.28 -2.42 19.82
N MET A 424 -10.41 -2.18 21.13
CA MET A 424 -9.97 -0.91 21.69
C MET A 424 -8.47 -0.86 21.53
N THR A 425 -7.98 0.23 20.98
CA THR A 425 -6.61 0.66 21.24
C THR A 425 -6.56 1.06 22.70
N TYR A 426 -6.50 0.05 23.59
CA TYR A 426 -5.90 0.26 24.89
C TYR A 426 -4.51 0.80 24.59
N VAL A 427 -4.16 1.92 25.24
CA VAL A 427 -2.81 2.46 25.29
C VAL A 427 -1.84 1.29 25.21
N PHE A 428 -1.19 1.22 24.04
CA PHE A 428 -0.33 0.19 23.51
C PHE A 428 0.12 -0.82 24.57
N GLU A 429 -0.25 -2.10 24.40
CA GLU A 429 0.28 -3.20 25.21
C GLU A 429 1.77 -2.97 25.48
N GLU A 430 2.14 -3.04 26.75
CA GLU A 430 3.53 -3.06 27.20
C GLU A 430 4.28 -4.12 26.39
N GLU A 431 5.10 -3.69 25.42
CA GLU A 431 6.33 -4.40 25.10
C GLU A 431 7.32 -4.14 26.24
N GLN A 432 6.99 -4.67 27.43
CA GLN A 432 7.99 -5.22 28.33
C GLN A 432 8.16 -6.70 27.94
N ASP A 433 8.84 -6.93 26.82
CA ASP A 433 9.71 -8.11 26.76
C ASP A 433 11.08 -7.63 27.26
N ALA A 434 11.21 -7.66 28.58
CA ALA A 434 12.49 -7.90 29.21
C ALA A 434 12.80 -9.39 29.03
N GLU A 435 13.60 -9.72 28.01
CA GLU A 435 14.76 -10.63 28.06
C GLU A 435 15.53 -10.64 26.74
#